data_AF-A0A7V2XHC2-F1
#
_entry.id   AF-A0A7V2XHC2-F1
#
_cell.length_a   1.000
_cell.length_b   1.000
_cell.length_c   1.000
_cell.angle_alpha   90.00
_cell.angle_beta   90.00
_cell.angle_gamma   90.00
#
_symmetry.space_group_name_H-M   'P 1'
#
loop_
_entity.id
_entity.type
_entity.pdbx_description
1 polymer ?
#
loop_
_entity_poly.entity_id
_entity_poly.type
_entity_poly.pdbx_seq_one_letter_code
_entity_poly.pdbx_strand_id
1 'polypeptide(L)' 'MGKHRVAFFRTYRVRPGQKIHILDGPRRGDWEVVAADERAVRVRCPISGREFDWKPLCHFVEERDGVEWPSVEGETPA' A
#
# COMPACT_ATOMS: atom_id res chain seq x y z
N MET A 1 2.98 -1.08 29.84
CA MET A 1 2.81 -1.60 28.47
C MET A 1 2.06 -2.92 28.53
N GLY A 2 1.19 -3.16 27.55
CA GLY A 2 0.46 -4.43 27.41
C GLY A 2 0.82 -5.10 26.09
N LYS A 3 0.55 -6.40 25.96
CA LYS A 3 0.64 -7.12 24.69
C LYS A 3 -0.71 -7.09 23.99
N HIS A 4 -0.72 -6.65 22.74
CA HIS A 4 -1.93 -6.45 21.95
C HIS A 4 -1.76 -7.06 20.56
N ARG A 5 -2.89 -7.26 19.87
CA ARG A 5 -2.91 -7.46 18.43
C ARG A 5 -2.84 -6.09 17.76
N VAL A 6 -1.80 -5.86 16.97
CA VAL A 6 -1.48 -4.56 16.38
C VAL A 6 -1.34 -4.69 14.87
N ALA A 7 -1.99 -3.80 14.12
CA ALA A 7 -1.88 -3.72 12.67
C ALA A 7 -0.73 -2.78 12.26
N PHE A 8 0.17 -3.29 11.43
CA PHE A 8 1.32 -2.56 10.88
C PHE A 8 1.06 -2.18 9.44
N PHE A 9 1.11 -0.88 9.16
CA PHE A 9 0.96 -0.33 7.81
C PHE A 9 2.32 0.02 7.25
N ARG A 10 2.69 -0.53 6.09
CA ARG A 10 3.90 -0.15 5.35
C ARG A 10 3.52 0.32 3.96
N THR A 11 4.02 1.47 3.53
CA THR A 11 3.86 1.90 2.15
C THR A 11 4.54 0.90 1.21
N TYR A 12 3.78 0.39 0.26
CA TYR A 12 4.25 -0.48 -0.80
C TYR A 12 4.55 0.35 -2.05
N ARG A 13 5.84 0.48 -2.37
CA ARG A 13 6.30 1.26 -3.52
C ARG A 13 6.24 0.41 -4.79
N VAL A 14 5.17 0.60 -5.55
CA VAL A 14 5.01 0.02 -6.88
C VAL A 14 6.04 0.60 -7.87
N ARG A 15 6.37 -0.16 -8.91
CA ARG A 15 7.32 0.23 -9.95
C ARG A 15 6.69 0.16 -11.34
N PRO A 16 7.08 1.03 -12.29
CA PRO A 16 6.66 0.91 -13.68
C PRO A 16 6.93 -0.51 -14.25
N GLY A 17 5.98 -1.03 -15.02
CA GLY A 17 5.99 -2.39 -15.58
C GLY A 17 5.43 -3.48 -14.66
N GLN A 18 5.18 -3.17 -13.39
CA GLN A 18 4.65 -4.13 -12.43
C GLN A 18 3.17 -4.44 -12.68
N LYS A 19 2.79 -5.71 -12.50
CA LYS A 19 1.40 -6.17 -12.53
C LYS A 19 0.89 -6.29 -11.10
N ILE A 20 -0.26 -5.69 -10.83
CA ILE A 20 -0.89 -5.70 -9.50
C ILE A 20 -2.32 -6.24 -9.63
N HIS A 21 -2.74 -7.01 -8.65
CA HIS A 21 -4.10 -7.48 -8.50
C HIS A 21 -4.67 -6.94 -7.18
N ILE A 22 -5.68 -6.10 -7.27
CA ILE A 22 -6.35 -5.52 -6.10
C ILE A 22 -7.55 -6.40 -5.76
N LEU A 23 -7.57 -6.95 -4.54
CA LEU A 23 -8.56 -7.95 -4.13
C LEU A 23 -9.93 -7.36 -3.78
N ASP A 24 -9.98 -6.14 -3.26
CA ASP A 24 -11.20 -5.52 -2.72
C ASP A 24 -11.29 -4.01 -3.05
N GLY A 25 -12.46 -3.41 -2.82
CA GLY A 25 -12.72 -1.98 -3.01
C GLY A 25 -13.00 -1.55 -4.46
N PRO A 26 -13.18 -0.23 -4.69
CA PRO A 26 -13.62 0.31 -5.98
C PRO A 26 -12.58 0.17 -7.11
N ARG A 27 -11.34 -0.20 -6.78
CA ARG A 27 -10.25 -0.44 -7.73
C ARG A 27 -9.91 -1.92 -7.90
N ARG A 28 -10.79 -2.81 -7.41
CA ARG A 28 -10.61 -4.26 -7.51
C ARG A 28 -10.34 -4.69 -8.96
N GLY A 29 -9.43 -5.65 -9.12
CA GLY A 29 -9.06 -6.24 -10.40
C GLY A 29 -7.58 -6.05 -10.76
N ASP A 30 -7.27 -6.38 -12.01
CA ASP A 30 -5.92 -6.38 -12.54
C ASP A 30 -5.51 -5.03 -13.13
N TRP A 31 -4.28 -4.64 -12.85
CA TRP A 31 -3.70 -3.39 -13.33
C TRP A 31 -2.22 -3.55 -13.66
N GLU A 32 -1.77 -2.84 -14.69
CA GLU A 32 -0.35 -2.65 -14.99
C GLU A 32 0.08 -1.25 -14.58
N VAL A 33 1.17 -1.15 -13.81
CA VAL A 33 1.73 0.14 -13.38
C VAL A 33 2.50 0.72 -14.55
N VAL A 34 2.07 1.88 -15.05
CA VAL A 34 2.70 2.57 -16.19
C VAL A 34 3.73 3.57 -15.71
N ALA A 35 3.42 4.31 -14.64
CA ALA A 35 4.33 5.25 -14.00
C ALA A 35 4.06 5.28 -12.49
N ALA A 36 5.08 5.58 -11.69
CA ALA A 36 4.92 5.73 -10.24
C ALA A 36 5.94 6.73 -9.70
N ASP A 37 5.44 7.70 -8.94
CA ASP A 37 6.22 8.68 -8.20
C ASP A 37 5.67 8.83 -6.77
N GLU A 38 6.19 9.79 -6.01
CA GLU A 38 5.81 10.00 -4.60
C GLU A 38 4.41 10.61 -4.43
N ARG A 39 3.84 11.20 -5.48
CA ARG A 39 2.55 11.90 -5.47
C ARG A 39 1.47 11.16 -6.23
N ALA A 40 1.83 10.33 -7.20
CA ALA A 40 0.87 9.58 -8.00
C ALA A 40 1.41 8.23 -8.50
N VAL A 41 0.48 7.34 -8.82
CA VAL A 41 0.70 6.09 -9.55
C VAL A 41 -0.25 6.08 -10.73
N ARG A 42 0.32 5.99 -11.94
CA ARG A 42 -0.44 5.76 -13.16
C ARG A 42 -0.55 4.28 -13.43
N VAL A 43 -1.77 3.81 -13.66
CA VAL A 43 -2.06 2.42 -13.98
C VAL A 43 -2.86 2.30 -15.27
N ARG A 44 -2.75 1.14 -15.92
CA ARG A 44 -3.51 0.76 -17.10
C ARG A 44 -4.33 -0.50 -16.80
N CYS A 45 -5.61 -0.46 -17.15
CA CYS A 45 -6.46 -1.66 -17.15
C CYS A 45 -6.05 -2.55 -18.33
N PRO A 46 -5.67 -3.83 -18.12
CA PRO A 46 -5.23 -4.71 -19.19
C PRO A 46 -6.37 -5.13 -20.14
N ILE A 47 -7.63 -5.02 -19.68
CA ILE A 47 -8.81 -5.41 -20.46
C ILE A 47 -9.28 -4.26 -21.38
N SER A 48 -9.42 -3.07 -20.81
CA SER A 48 -9.97 -1.91 -21.54
C SER A 48 -8.91 -0.97 -22.12
N GLY A 49 -7.64 -1.14 -21.74
CA GLY A 49 -6.54 -0.24 -22.10
C GLY A 49 -6.60 1.14 -21.44
N ARG A 50 -7.65 1.44 -20.65
CA ARG A 50 -7.83 2.74 -20.00
C ARG A 50 -6.77 2.99 -18.95
N GLU A 51 -6.28 4.22 -18.92
CA GLU A 51 -5.28 4.67 -17.96
C GLU A 51 -5.89 5.60 -16.90
N PHE A 52 -5.38 5.49 -15.67
CA PHE A 52 -5.84 6.30 -14.55
C PHE A 52 -4.66 6.71 -13.68
N ASP A 53 -4.72 7.95 -13.17
CA ASP A 53 -3.81 8.46 -12.15
C ASP A 53 -4.44 8.37 -10.77
N TRP A 54 -3.76 7.68 -9.86
CA TRP A 54 -4.20 7.47 -8.49
C TRP A 54 -3.21 8.07 -7.51
N LYS A 55 -3.69 8.49 -6.33
CA LYS A 55 -2.80 8.75 -5.20
C LYS A 55 -2.06 7.45 -4.80
N PRO A 56 -0.81 7.53 -4.31
CA PRO A 56 -0.04 6.37 -3.85
C PRO A 56 -0.75 5.83 -2.61
N LEU A 57 -1.37 4.67 -2.73
CA LEU A 57 -2.24 4.09 -1.70
C LEU A 57 -1.97 2.61 -1.45
N CYS A 58 -1.02 2.00 -2.16
CA CYS A 58 -0.67 0.62 -1.88
C CYS A 58 0.06 0.58 -0.54
N HIS A 59 -0.63 0.17 0.51
CA HIS A 59 -0.03 -0.14 1.80
C HIS A 59 -0.13 -1.65 2.02
N PHE A 60 0.98 -2.25 2.42
CA PHE A 60 0.98 -3.58 2.98
C PHE A 60 0.53 -3.49 4.43
N VAL A 61 -0.50 -4.25 4.78
CA VAL A 61 -1.01 -4.35 6.15
C VAL A 61 -0.71 -5.74 6.68
N GLU A 62 -0.12 -5.80 7.86
CA GLU A 62 0.15 -7.04 8.57
C GLU A 62 -0.32 -6.91 10.02
N GLU A 63 -1.18 -7.82 10.46
CA GLU A 63 -1.59 -7.91 11.86
C GLU A 63 -0.62 -8.83 12.61
N ARG A 64 -0.15 -8.38 13.77
CA ARG A 64 0.74 -9.15 14.64
C ARG A 64 0.14 -9.24 16.03
N ASP A 65 0.06 -10.45 16.56
CA ASP A 65 -0.34 -10.71 17.95
C ASP A 65 0.82 -10.57 18.92
N GLY A 66 0.52 -10.29 20.18
CA GLY A 66 1.50 -10.29 21.27
C GLY A 66 2.48 -9.09 21.26
N VAL A 67 2.20 -8.07 20.46
CA VAL A 67 3.05 -6.88 20.29
C VAL A 67 2.87 -5.93 21.47
N GLU A 68 3.98 -5.45 22.03
CA GLU A 68 3.94 -4.41 23.06
C GLU A 68 3.45 -3.09 22.47
N TRP A 69 2.44 -2.52 23.13
CA TRP A 69 1.84 -1.24 22.74
C TRP A 69 1.68 -0.34 23.98
N PRO A 70 1.98 0.97 23.89
CA PRO A 70 2.56 1.67 22.74
C PRO A 70 3.99 1.19 22.44
N SER A 71 4.37 1.23 21.16
CA SER A 71 5.75 0.91 20.78
C SER A 71 6.66 2.06 21.21
N VAL A 72 7.83 1.73 21.76
CA VAL A 72 8.89 2.71 22.07
C VAL A 72 9.71 3.11 20.83
N GLU A 73 9.54 2.39 19.72
CA GLU A 73 10.11 2.82 18.42
C GLU A 73 9.23 3.91 17.81
N GLY A 74 9.47 5.15 18.25
CA GLY A 74 8.72 6.33 17.82
C GLY A 74 9.03 7.63 18.59
N GLU A 75 9.92 7.63 19.58
CA GLU A 75 10.49 8.89 20.08
C GLU A 75 11.29 9.57 18.95
N THR A 76 10.72 10.63 18.39
CA THR A 76 11.38 11.64 17.55
C THR A 76 10.86 12.98 18.08
N PRO A 77 11.70 13.98 18.43
CA PRO A 77 12.70 14.55 17.53
C PRO A 77 14.05 14.97 18.15
N ALA A 78 15.05 15.16 17.29
CA ALA A 78 16.05 16.21 17.44
C ALA A 78 16.09 17.00 16.12
#